data_AF-A0A924JJ68-F1
#
_entry.id   AF-A0A924JJ68-F1
#
_cell.length_a   1.000
_cell.length_b   1.000
_cell.length_c   1.000
_cell.angle_alpha   90.00
_cell.angle_beta   90.00
_cell.angle_gamma   90.00
#
_symmetry.space_group_name_H-M   'P 1'
#
loop_
_entity.id
_entity.type
_entity.pdbx_description
1 polymer ?
#
loop_
_entity_poly.entity_id
_entity_poly.type
_entity_poly.pdbx_seq_one_letter_code
_entity_poly.pdbx_strand_id
1 'polypeptide(L)'
;MNPNTRKLHDLGQRIWLDNITRQLMGSGTLAHYISELLVTGLTSNPTIFEQAIGSSASYDEAIQKAAAQGLSDEDLFFELALQDLTQAADLFRPIFDSTNGADGWVSLEVSPLLANDTLNTIKAAAQLHARAARPNLFIKIPGTHEGIPAMEQSISDGVPINVTLLFSHEHYVAAAEAY
;
A
#
# COMPACT_ATOMS: atom_id res chain seq x y z
N MET A 1 -16.06 -20.47 2.08
CA MET A 1 -15.12 -19.90 3.06
C MET A 1 -14.11 -20.95 3.51
N ASN A 2 -12.82 -20.66 3.34
CA ASN A 2 -11.72 -21.61 3.54
C ASN A 2 -11.46 -21.90 5.04
N PRO A 3 -11.35 -23.18 5.46
CA PRO A 3 -11.19 -23.53 6.87
C PRO A 3 -9.83 -23.15 7.45
N ASN A 4 -8.76 -23.14 6.65
CA ASN A 4 -7.41 -22.80 7.12
C ASN A 4 -7.28 -21.30 7.40
N THR A 5 -7.81 -20.46 6.51
CA THR A 5 -7.76 -19.01 6.70
C THR A 5 -8.66 -18.58 7.86
N ARG A 6 -9.82 -19.22 8.03
CA ARG A 6 -10.66 -19.02 9.22
C ARG A 6 -9.90 -19.30 10.51
N LYS A 7 -9.19 -20.43 10.58
CA LYS A 7 -8.41 -20.79 11.77
C LYS A 7 -7.38 -19.72 12.14
N LEU A 8 -6.72 -19.10 11.16
CA LEU A 8 -5.77 -18.00 11.42
C LEU A 8 -6.49 -16.76 11.98
N HIS A 9 -7.64 -16.41 11.40
CA HIS A 9 -8.46 -15.30 11.88
C HIS A 9 -8.97 -15.51 13.31
N ASP A 10 -9.39 -16.72 13.65
CA ASP A 10 -9.85 -17.09 15.00
C ASP A 10 -8.71 -17.00 16.03
N LEU A 11 -7.46 -17.15 15.59
CA LEU A 11 -6.24 -16.94 16.40
C LEU A 11 -5.81 -15.46 16.47
N GLY A 12 -6.53 -14.55 15.82
CA GLY A 12 -6.21 -13.12 15.77
C GLY A 12 -5.21 -12.73 14.69
N GLN A 13 -4.83 -13.64 13.78
CA GLN A 13 -3.95 -13.33 12.66
C GLN A 13 -4.75 -12.93 11.42
N ARG A 14 -4.38 -11.79 10.83
CA ARG A 14 -5.00 -11.25 9.62
C ARG A 14 -4.18 -11.62 8.40
N ILE A 15 -4.88 -11.82 7.29
CA ILE A 15 -4.27 -12.28 6.03
C ILE A 15 -4.38 -11.15 5.03
N TRP A 16 -3.23 -10.69 4.56
CA TRP A 16 -3.13 -9.68 3.52
C TRP A 16 -2.54 -10.30 2.26
N LEU A 17 -2.96 -9.80 1.11
CA LEU A 17 -2.41 -10.19 -0.18
C LEU A 17 -1.20 -9.32 -0.51
N ASP A 18 -0.04 -9.93 -0.77
CA ASP A 18 1.17 -9.21 -1.20
C ASP A 18 1.32 -9.20 -2.73
N ASN A 19 0.31 -8.67 -3.41
CA ASN A 19 0.28 -8.54 -4.86
C ASN A 19 -0.87 -7.60 -5.29
N ILE A 20 -0.69 -6.88 -6.40
CA ILE A 20 -1.75 -6.12 -7.05
C ILE A 20 -1.55 -6.09 -8.57
N THR A 21 -2.64 -6.29 -9.31
CA THR A 21 -2.71 -6.06 -10.76
C THR A 21 -4.10 -5.52 -11.12
N ARG A 22 -4.21 -4.75 -12.21
CA ARG A 22 -5.51 -4.34 -12.75
C ARG A 22 -6.47 -5.51 -13.00
N GLN A 23 -5.95 -6.63 -13.48
CA GLN A 23 -6.76 -7.83 -13.71
C GLN A 23 -7.35 -8.37 -12.40
N LEU A 24 -6.56 -8.42 -11.32
CA LEU A 24 -7.00 -8.90 -10.00
C LEU A 24 -8.26 -8.17 -9.52
N MET A 25 -8.34 -6.86 -9.76
CA MET A 25 -9.51 -6.05 -9.43
C MET A 25 -10.64 -6.20 -10.45
N GLY A 26 -10.32 -6.09 -11.75
CA GLY A 26 -11.32 -6.09 -12.82
C GLY A 26 -12.04 -7.43 -13.04
N SER A 27 -11.42 -8.56 -12.68
CA SER A 27 -12.01 -9.89 -12.86
C SER A 27 -12.84 -10.39 -11.68
N GLY A 28 -12.94 -9.61 -10.59
CA GLY A 28 -13.59 -10.04 -9.34
C GLY A 28 -12.77 -11.01 -8.50
N THR A 29 -11.51 -11.27 -8.86
CA THR A 29 -10.63 -12.19 -8.11
C THR A 29 -10.33 -11.66 -6.71
N LEU A 30 -10.06 -10.35 -6.55
CA LEU A 30 -9.86 -9.77 -5.22
C LEU A 30 -11.13 -9.89 -4.35
N ALA A 31 -12.30 -9.65 -4.92
CA ALA A 31 -13.57 -9.83 -4.23
C ALA A 31 -13.79 -11.28 -3.77
N HIS A 32 -13.42 -12.26 -4.62
CA HIS A 32 -13.44 -13.67 -4.26
C HIS A 32 -12.46 -13.98 -3.11
N TYR A 33 -11.25 -13.42 -3.11
CA TYR A 33 -10.29 -13.61 -2.02
C TYR A 33 -10.78 -13.03 -0.70
N ILE A 34 -11.47 -11.88 -0.75
CA ILE A 34 -12.11 -11.29 0.42
C ILE A 34 -13.19 -12.23 0.96
N SER A 35 -14.14 -12.68 0.13
CA SER A 35 -15.31 -13.44 0.60
C SER A 35 -14.98 -14.90 0.96
N GLU A 36 -14.12 -15.55 0.19
CA GLU A 36 -13.87 -16.99 0.33
C GLU A 36 -12.59 -17.31 1.11
N LEU A 37 -11.57 -16.45 1.03
CA LEU A 37 -10.27 -16.68 1.67
C LEU A 37 -10.03 -15.79 2.89
N LEU A 38 -10.94 -14.88 3.23
CA LEU A 38 -10.80 -13.95 4.36
C LEU A 38 -9.54 -13.07 4.24
N VAL A 39 -9.21 -12.66 3.01
CA VAL A 39 -8.21 -11.61 2.80
C VAL A 39 -8.81 -10.29 3.29
N THR A 40 -8.05 -9.55 4.09
CA THR A 40 -8.52 -8.35 4.81
C THR A 40 -7.66 -7.11 4.55
N GLY A 41 -6.60 -7.25 3.77
CA GLY A 41 -5.80 -6.12 3.32
C GLY A 41 -4.91 -6.52 2.15
N LEU A 42 -4.16 -5.57 1.64
CA LEU A 42 -3.28 -5.75 0.50
C LEU A 42 -2.02 -4.89 0.62
N THR A 43 -0.87 -5.44 0.24
CA THR A 43 0.38 -4.69 0.11
C THR A 43 0.82 -4.62 -1.35
N SER A 44 1.52 -3.53 -1.65
CA SER A 44 2.27 -3.35 -2.89
C SER A 44 3.72 -2.95 -2.57
N ASN A 45 4.57 -3.02 -3.59
CA ASN A 45 5.93 -2.51 -3.59
C ASN A 45 6.36 -2.26 -5.05
N PRO A 46 7.49 -1.57 -5.30
CA PRO A 46 7.93 -1.25 -6.66
C PRO A 46 8.07 -2.46 -7.58
N THR A 47 8.57 -3.61 -7.08
CA THR A 47 8.72 -4.83 -7.87
C THR A 47 7.37 -5.45 -8.28
N ILE A 48 6.37 -5.40 -7.40
CA ILE A 48 5.01 -5.85 -7.74
C ILE A 48 4.46 -5.02 -8.91
N PHE A 49 4.61 -3.69 -8.87
CA PHE A 49 4.15 -2.83 -9.95
C PHE A 49 4.97 -2.97 -11.23
N GLU A 50 6.30 -3.13 -11.13
CA GLU A 50 7.15 -3.44 -12.27
C GLU A 50 6.61 -4.67 -13.03
N GLN A 51 6.32 -5.75 -12.31
CA GLN A 51 5.76 -6.96 -12.93
C GLN A 51 4.36 -6.72 -13.49
N ALA A 52 3.48 -6.05 -12.75
CA ALA A 52 2.11 -5.81 -13.18
C ALA A 52 2.05 -4.96 -14.46
N ILE A 53 2.84 -3.89 -14.51
CA ILE A 53 2.91 -2.95 -15.63
C ILE A 53 3.65 -3.58 -16.81
N GLY A 54 4.81 -4.18 -16.58
CA GLY A 54 5.67 -4.71 -17.65
C GLY A 54 5.16 -6.02 -18.29
N SER A 55 4.30 -6.77 -17.60
CA SER A 55 3.87 -8.11 -18.04
C SER A 55 2.45 -8.15 -18.61
N SER A 56 1.77 -7.01 -18.78
CA SER A 56 0.40 -6.98 -19.29
C SER A 56 0.09 -5.73 -20.11
N ALA A 57 -0.86 -5.83 -21.04
CA ALA A 57 -1.37 -4.69 -21.81
C ALA A 57 -2.38 -3.83 -21.02
N SER A 58 -2.61 -4.12 -19.73
CA SER A 58 -3.68 -3.51 -18.92
C SER A 58 -3.44 -2.02 -18.65
N TYR A 59 -2.22 -1.53 -18.87
CA TYR A 59 -1.80 -0.17 -18.59
C TYR A 59 -1.55 0.66 -19.85
N ASP A 60 -1.53 0.04 -21.04
CA ASP A 60 -1.12 0.66 -22.30
C ASP A 60 -1.89 1.95 -22.61
N GLU A 61 -3.22 1.93 -22.47
CA GLU A 61 -4.06 3.10 -22.73
C GLU A 61 -3.74 4.25 -21.77
N ALA A 62 -3.55 3.95 -20.48
CA ALA A 62 -3.24 4.96 -19.47
C ALA A 62 -1.83 5.53 -19.68
N ILE A 63 -0.86 4.69 -20.05
CA ILE A 63 0.51 5.10 -20.39
C ILE A 63 0.51 6.00 -21.64
N GLN A 64 -0.20 5.63 -22.70
CA GLN A 64 -0.30 6.43 -23.92
C GLN A 64 -0.92 7.81 -23.65
N LYS A 65 -1.98 7.85 -22.84
CA LYS A 65 -2.63 9.11 -22.45
C LYS A 65 -1.69 10.00 -21.63
N ALA A 66 -0.93 9.42 -20.71
CA ALA A 66 0.02 10.17 -19.89
C ALA A 66 1.23 10.68 -20.67
N ALA A 67 1.75 9.87 -21.61
CA ALA A 67 2.82 10.28 -22.51
C ALA A 67 2.42 11.52 -23.33
N ALA A 68 1.16 11.61 -23.77
CA ALA A 68 0.63 12.78 -24.46
C ALA A 68 0.53 14.04 -23.57
N GLN A 69 0.56 13.89 -22.24
CA GLN A 69 0.47 14.98 -21.26
C GLN A 69 1.85 15.45 -20.75
N GLY A 70 2.93 14.76 -21.11
CA GLY A 70 4.29 15.13 -20.70
C GLY A 70 4.61 14.88 -19.22
N LEU A 71 3.93 13.91 -18.60
CA LEU A 71 4.22 13.46 -17.23
C LEU A 71 5.64 12.85 -17.14
N SER A 72 6.28 13.02 -15.98
CA SER A 72 7.51 12.27 -15.67
C SER A 72 7.19 10.79 -15.44
N ASP A 73 8.19 9.91 -15.58
CA ASP A 73 8.02 8.47 -15.35
C ASP A 73 7.55 8.16 -13.92
N GLU A 74 8.05 8.91 -12.93
CA GLU A 74 7.66 8.75 -11.52
C GLU A 74 6.23 9.24 -11.26
N ASP A 75 5.84 10.38 -11.84
CA ASP A 75 4.46 10.87 -11.73
C ASP A 75 3.47 9.92 -12.40
N LEU A 76 3.82 9.38 -13.57
CA LEU A 76 3.05 8.37 -14.26
C LEU A 76 2.92 7.10 -13.40
N PHE A 77 4.02 6.61 -12.85
CA PHE A 77 4.00 5.46 -11.95
C PHE A 77 3.02 5.67 -10.79
N PHE A 78 3.14 6.78 -10.06
CA PHE A 78 2.26 7.03 -8.91
C PHE A 78 0.81 7.25 -9.33
N GLU A 79 0.56 7.83 -10.49
CA GLU A 79 -0.80 7.94 -11.03
C GLU A 79 -1.43 6.57 -11.27
N LEU A 80 -0.71 5.64 -11.92
CA LEU A 80 -1.18 4.27 -12.14
C LEU A 80 -1.36 3.50 -10.83
N ALA A 81 -0.37 3.61 -9.93
CA ALA A 81 -0.39 2.91 -8.65
C ALA A 81 -1.54 3.39 -7.75
N LEU A 82 -1.80 4.71 -7.70
CA LEU A 82 -2.91 5.28 -6.94
C LEU A 82 -4.27 4.90 -7.54
N GLN A 83 -4.40 4.88 -8.87
CA GLN A 83 -5.63 4.40 -9.52
C GLN A 83 -5.97 2.96 -9.10
N ASP A 84 -4.96 2.09 -9.03
CA ASP A 84 -5.17 0.70 -8.65
C ASP A 84 -5.43 0.56 -7.14
N LEU A 85 -4.62 1.20 -6.29
CA LEU A 85 -4.74 1.07 -4.84
C LEU A 85 -5.98 1.75 -4.28
N THR A 86 -6.48 2.83 -4.87
CA THR A 86 -7.73 3.47 -4.42
C THR A 86 -8.94 2.59 -4.70
N GLN A 87 -8.99 1.90 -5.83
CA GLN A 87 -10.02 0.89 -6.11
C GLN A 87 -9.91 -0.32 -5.16
N ALA A 88 -8.69 -0.78 -4.87
CA ALA A 88 -8.49 -1.84 -3.88
C ALA A 88 -8.94 -1.39 -2.49
N ALA A 89 -8.61 -0.16 -2.08
CA ALA A 89 -9.06 0.45 -0.84
C ALA A 89 -10.60 0.49 -0.77
N ASP A 90 -11.27 0.84 -1.88
CA ASP A 90 -12.74 0.86 -1.94
C ASP A 90 -13.34 -0.55 -1.76
N LEU A 91 -12.70 -1.60 -2.29
CA LEU A 91 -13.13 -2.99 -2.07
C LEU A 91 -12.95 -3.44 -0.61
N PHE A 92 -11.90 -2.98 0.06
CA PHE A 92 -11.64 -3.28 1.48
C PHE A 92 -12.40 -2.37 2.45
N ARG A 93 -13.03 -1.29 1.97
CA ARG A 93 -13.68 -0.29 2.82
C ARG A 93 -14.74 -0.87 3.78
N PRO A 94 -15.61 -1.83 3.38
CA PRO A 94 -16.55 -2.44 4.31
C PRO A 94 -15.88 -3.16 5.49
N ILE A 95 -14.71 -3.76 5.28
CA ILE A 95 -13.93 -4.39 6.35
C ILE A 95 -13.35 -3.32 7.26
N PHE A 96 -12.78 -2.26 6.69
CA PHE A 96 -12.27 -1.13 7.46
C PHE A 96 -13.33 -0.51 8.38
N ASP A 97 -14.51 -0.22 7.84
CA ASP A 97 -15.59 0.38 8.63
C ASP A 97 -16.13 -0.60 9.71
N SER A 98 -16.33 -1.87 9.37
CA SER A 98 -16.88 -2.87 10.31
C SER A 98 -15.91 -3.28 11.42
N THR A 99 -14.61 -3.11 11.20
CA THR A 99 -13.55 -3.38 12.19
C THR A 99 -13.05 -2.12 12.90
N ASN A 100 -13.69 -0.97 12.64
CA ASN A 100 -13.28 0.33 13.19
C ASN A 100 -11.79 0.64 12.94
N GLY A 101 -11.32 0.34 11.71
CA GLY A 101 -9.95 0.59 11.26
C GLY A 101 -8.92 -0.46 11.68
N ALA A 102 -9.30 -1.55 12.33
CA ALA A 102 -8.35 -2.61 12.67
C ALA A 102 -7.87 -3.40 11.43
N ASP A 103 -8.70 -3.50 10.40
CA ASP A 103 -8.42 -4.19 9.13
C ASP A 103 -8.87 -3.36 7.93
N GLY A 104 -8.80 -3.91 6.72
CA GLY A 104 -9.33 -3.28 5.51
C GLY A 104 -8.37 -2.30 4.85
N TRP A 105 -7.07 -2.49 5.06
CA TRP A 105 -6.03 -1.56 4.60
C TRP A 105 -5.39 -1.98 3.28
N VAL A 106 -4.93 -0.98 2.52
CA VAL A 106 -3.99 -1.18 1.41
C VAL A 106 -2.72 -0.35 1.64
N SER A 107 -1.58 -0.71 1.05
CA SER A 107 -0.35 0.08 1.22
C SER A 107 0.33 0.47 -0.09
N LEU A 108 0.72 1.74 -0.21
CA LEU A 108 1.58 2.30 -1.26
C LEU A 108 2.95 2.65 -0.69
N GLU A 109 4.03 2.20 -1.31
CA GLU A 109 5.41 2.55 -0.90
C GLU A 109 5.85 3.90 -1.49
N VAL A 110 6.57 4.69 -0.69
CA VAL A 110 7.28 5.88 -1.21
C VAL A 110 8.37 5.48 -2.20
N SER A 111 8.89 6.44 -2.95
CA SER A 111 10.01 6.21 -3.86
C SER A 111 11.23 5.65 -3.11
N PRO A 112 11.80 4.51 -3.52
CA PRO A 112 12.99 3.95 -2.86
C PRO A 112 14.21 4.88 -2.86
N LEU A 113 14.24 5.85 -3.78
CA LEU A 113 15.29 6.87 -3.85
C LEU A 113 15.31 7.79 -2.63
N LEU A 114 14.22 7.83 -1.85
CA LEU A 114 14.07 8.64 -0.65
C LEU A 114 14.46 7.90 0.64
N ALA A 115 14.90 6.63 0.57
CA ALA A 115 15.16 5.79 1.74
C ALA A 115 16.16 6.38 2.76
N ASN A 116 17.03 7.29 2.30
CA ASN A 116 18.02 8.00 3.13
C ASN A 116 17.75 9.52 3.20
N ASP A 117 16.50 9.95 2.99
CA ASP A 117 16.08 11.36 3.00
C ASP A 117 14.79 11.53 3.80
N THR A 118 14.94 11.82 5.10
CA THR A 118 13.82 12.02 6.02
C THR A 118 12.85 13.10 5.55
N LEU A 119 13.36 14.29 5.17
CA LEU A 119 12.50 15.43 4.88
C LEU A 119 11.67 15.24 3.61
N ASN A 120 12.27 14.67 2.56
CA ASN A 120 11.54 14.41 1.34
C ASN A 120 10.64 13.17 1.45
N THR A 121 10.99 12.20 2.30
CA THR A 121 10.09 11.08 2.65
C THR A 121 8.80 11.58 3.30
N ILE A 122 8.90 12.49 4.29
CA ILE A 122 7.72 13.08 4.96
C ILE A 122 6.82 13.78 3.94
N LYS A 123 7.41 14.62 3.07
CA LYS A 123 6.67 15.34 2.02
C LYS A 123 5.98 14.37 1.06
N ALA A 124 6.70 13.35 0.59
CA ALA A 124 6.15 12.36 -0.33
C ALA A 124 5.00 11.58 0.33
N ALA A 125 5.14 11.18 1.60
CA ALA A 125 4.10 10.48 2.33
C ALA A 125 2.82 11.32 2.44
N ALA A 126 2.94 12.58 2.87
CA ALA A 126 1.81 13.49 2.96
C ALA A 126 1.13 13.72 1.60
N GLN A 127 1.92 13.93 0.53
CA GLN A 127 1.40 14.14 -0.82
C GLN A 127 0.68 12.91 -1.36
N LEU A 128 1.27 11.71 -1.24
CA LEU A 128 0.67 10.47 -1.73
C LEU A 128 -0.61 10.13 -0.96
N HIS A 129 -0.61 10.28 0.36
CA HIS A 129 -1.81 10.05 1.17
C HIS A 129 -2.94 11.04 0.83
N ALA A 130 -2.61 12.33 0.66
CA ALA A 130 -3.58 13.33 0.24
C ALA A 130 -4.15 13.05 -1.16
N ARG A 131 -3.31 12.62 -2.12
CA ARG A 131 -3.74 12.23 -3.47
C ARG A 131 -4.63 10.99 -3.45
N ALA A 132 -4.30 9.99 -2.63
CA ALA A 132 -5.11 8.78 -2.48
C ALA A 132 -6.53 9.10 -1.99
N ALA A 133 -6.67 10.05 -1.06
CA ALA A 133 -7.95 10.47 -0.50
C ALA A 133 -8.82 9.26 -0.04
N ARG A 134 -8.17 8.30 0.63
CA ARG A 134 -8.81 7.12 1.23
C ARG A 134 -8.30 6.92 2.66
N PRO A 135 -9.19 6.78 3.64
CA PRO A 135 -8.80 6.66 5.05
C PRO A 135 -8.11 5.32 5.36
N ASN A 136 -8.28 4.32 4.49
CA ASN A 136 -7.74 2.98 4.65
C ASN A 136 -6.55 2.70 3.71
N LEU A 137 -5.75 3.73 3.39
CA LEU A 137 -4.51 3.60 2.63
C LEU A 137 -3.32 4.00 3.51
N PHE A 138 -2.44 3.03 3.75
CA PHE A 138 -1.13 3.23 4.35
C PHE A 138 -0.14 3.78 3.32
N ILE A 139 0.72 4.69 3.77
CA ILE A 139 2.00 4.94 3.11
C ILE A 139 3.07 4.07 3.74
N LYS A 140 3.84 3.37 2.91
CA LYS A 140 4.86 2.45 3.35
C LYS A 140 6.22 3.13 3.32
N ILE A 141 6.89 3.17 4.48
CA ILE A 141 8.19 3.81 4.69
C ILE A 141 9.19 2.74 5.19
N PRO A 142 10.38 2.62 4.56
CA PRO A 142 11.43 1.73 5.07
C PRO A 142 11.87 2.08 6.49
N GLY A 143 12.07 1.08 7.35
CA GLY A 143 12.63 1.24 8.69
C GLY A 143 14.13 1.50 8.71
N THR A 144 14.62 2.39 7.82
CA THR A 144 16.00 2.90 7.83
C THR A 144 16.19 3.92 8.96
N HIS A 145 17.43 4.26 9.29
CA HIS A 145 17.73 5.29 10.28
C HIS A 145 17.03 6.63 9.95
N GLU A 146 16.99 7.01 8.67
CA GLU A 146 16.31 8.20 8.17
C GLU A 146 14.78 8.02 8.07
N GLY A 147 14.30 6.79 7.91
CA GLY A 147 12.89 6.45 7.85
C GLY A 147 12.18 6.50 9.20
N ILE A 148 12.88 6.22 10.31
CA ILE A 148 12.34 6.31 11.68
C ILE A 148 11.82 7.72 12.02
N PRO A 149 12.59 8.81 11.90
CA PRO A 149 12.04 10.15 12.14
C PRO A 149 11.00 10.57 11.10
N ALA A 150 11.04 9.99 9.88
CA ALA A 150 10.04 10.27 8.86
C ALA A 150 8.68 9.65 9.20
N MET A 151 8.64 8.42 9.72
CA MET A 151 7.39 7.80 10.17
C MET A 151 6.81 8.51 11.38
N GLU A 152 7.63 8.85 12.39
CA GLU A 152 7.19 9.56 13.60
C GLU A 152 6.45 10.85 13.22
N GLN A 153 7.09 11.68 12.39
CA GLN A 153 6.50 12.93 11.93
C GLN A 153 5.24 12.70 11.09
N SER A 154 5.26 11.74 10.17
CA SER A 154 4.11 11.44 9.30
C SER A 154 2.90 10.94 10.09
N ILE A 155 3.12 10.09 11.11
CA ILE A 155 2.07 9.60 12.01
C ILE A 155 1.48 10.75 12.82
N SER A 156 2.34 11.62 13.37
CA SER A 156 1.92 12.84 14.08
C SER A 156 1.06 13.78 13.21
N ASP A 157 1.38 13.86 11.92
CA ASP A 157 0.63 14.62 10.92
C ASP A 157 -0.66 13.91 10.43
N GLY A 158 -0.96 12.72 10.97
CA GLY A 158 -2.17 11.95 10.66
C GLY A 158 -2.10 11.12 9.38
N VAL A 159 -0.89 10.84 8.88
CA VAL A 159 -0.67 9.91 7.76
C VAL A 159 -0.47 8.50 8.32
N PRO A 160 -1.34 7.52 7.98
CA PRO A 160 -1.14 6.14 8.39
C PRO A 160 0.12 5.56 7.75
N ILE A 161 1.01 4.95 8.54
CA ILE A 161 2.27 4.35 8.05
C ILE A 161 2.30 2.81 8.17
N ASN A 162 2.76 2.15 7.11
CA ASN A 162 3.21 0.75 7.12
C ASN A 162 4.75 0.72 7.12
N VAL A 163 5.37 0.29 8.22
CA VAL A 163 6.84 0.21 8.29
C VAL A 163 7.32 -1.06 7.59
N THR A 164 8.27 -0.93 6.66
CA THR A 164 8.82 -2.05 5.88
C THR A 164 10.31 -2.25 6.07
N LEU A 165 10.85 -3.37 5.54
CA LEU A 165 12.28 -3.69 5.51
C LEU A 165 12.92 -3.76 6.91
N LEU A 166 12.16 -4.27 7.89
CA LEU A 166 12.65 -4.55 9.23
C LEU A 166 13.24 -5.97 9.27
N PHE A 167 14.56 -6.06 9.47
CA PHE A 167 15.29 -7.34 9.52
C PHE A 167 16.04 -7.58 10.84
N SER A 168 16.04 -6.60 11.74
CA SER A 168 16.68 -6.71 13.05
C SER A 168 15.74 -6.29 14.17
N HIS A 169 15.97 -6.84 15.36
CA HIS A 169 15.23 -6.50 16.56
C HIS A 169 15.36 -5.01 16.89
N GLU A 170 16.56 -4.46 16.73
CA GLU A 170 16.85 -3.05 17.01
C GLU A 170 16.03 -2.11 16.12
N HIS A 171 15.93 -2.41 14.82
CA HIS A 171 15.10 -1.60 13.91
C HIS A 171 13.61 -1.74 14.21
N TYR A 172 13.16 -2.94 14.62
CA TYR A 172 11.78 -3.14 15.04
C TYR A 172 11.45 -2.29 16.28
N VAL A 173 12.31 -2.32 17.31
CA VAL A 173 12.12 -1.52 18.53
C VAL A 173 12.13 -0.03 18.20
N ALA A 174 13.08 0.45 17.38
CA ALA A 174 13.12 1.85 16.97
C ALA A 174 11.86 2.30 16.24
N ALA A 175 11.30 1.47 15.35
CA ALA A 175 10.04 1.75 14.67
C ALA A 175 8.84 1.74 15.62
N ALA A 176 8.83 0.83 16.60
CA ALA A 176 7.78 0.76 17.61
C ALA A 176 7.82 1.94 18.59
N GLU A 177 9.01 2.46 18.92
CA GLU A 177 9.18 3.65 19.77
C GLU A 177 8.84 4.96 19.03
N ALA A 178 8.92 4.97 17.71
CA ALA A 178 8.53 6.10 16.86
C ALA A 178 7.00 6.20 16.61
N TYR A 179 6.23 5.20 17.02
CA TYR A 179 4.76 5.17 16.95
C TYR A 179 4.14 5.66 18.26
#